data_AF-A0A924XAG9-F1
#
_entry.id   AF-A0A924XAG9-F1
#
_cell.length_a   1.000
_cell.length_b   1.000
_cell.length_c   1.000
_cell.angle_alpha   90.00
_cell.angle_beta   90.00
_cell.angle_gamma   90.00
#
_symmetry.space_group_name_H-M   'P 1'
#
loop_
_entity.id
_entity.type
_entity.pdbx_description
1 polymer ?
#
loop_
_entity_poly.entity_id
_entity_poly.type
_entity_poly.pdbx_seq_one_letter_code
_entity_poly.pdbx_strand_id
1 'polypeptide(L)'
;HTRESGGTMISSAYKLCAEIIEADYPSSDYNIYPFHFSDGDNWSADDTRLCMDILQKRLLPVSNVFCYGQVESPYGSGQFIKDLREGLKGNEQVLTSEIPNKDSIYRSIKDFLGSGK
;
A
#
# COMPACT_ATOMS: atom_id res chain seq x y z
N HIS A 1 -26.92 -6.23 18.10
CA HIS A 1 -25.80 -7.14 17.78
C HIS A 1 -25.03 -6.50 16.64
N THR A 2 -24.05 -5.66 16.95
CA THR A 2 -23.08 -5.15 15.98
C THR A 2 -22.24 -6.33 15.55
N ARG A 3 -22.58 -6.93 14.41
CA ARG A 3 -21.66 -7.84 13.70
C ARG A 3 -20.50 -6.96 13.27
N GLU A 4 -19.40 -6.99 14.00
CA GLU A 4 -18.12 -6.63 13.38
C GLU A 4 -17.91 -7.65 12.28
N SER A 5 -18.21 -7.25 11.04
CA SER A 5 -17.95 -8.04 9.85
C SER A 5 -16.44 -8.02 9.66
N GLY A 6 -15.74 -8.87 10.41
CA GLY A 6 -14.30 -8.86 10.61
C GLY A 6 -13.52 -9.16 9.34
N GLY A 7 -13.25 -8.13 8.55
CA GLY A 7 -12.21 -8.17 7.55
C GLY A 7 -11.70 -6.78 7.20
N THR A 8 -10.52 -6.75 6.62
CA THR A 8 -9.76 -5.53 6.38
C THR A 8 -10.30 -4.77 5.19
N MET A 9 -10.68 -3.51 5.36
CA MET A 9 -11.09 -2.62 4.25
C MET A 9 -9.94 -1.67 3.93
N ILE A 10 -9.04 -2.07 3.04
CA ILE A 10 -7.83 -1.29 2.72
C ILE A 10 -8.18 0.09 2.17
N SER A 11 -9.27 0.20 1.40
CA SER A 11 -9.64 1.48 0.78
C SER A 11 -9.92 2.59 1.79
N SER A 12 -10.39 2.23 2.99
CA SER A 12 -10.65 3.18 4.07
C SER A 12 -9.34 3.85 4.54
N ALA A 13 -8.27 3.06 4.69
CA ALA A 13 -6.95 3.57 5.04
C ALA A 13 -6.38 4.45 3.92
N TYR A 14 -6.58 4.07 2.65
CA TYR A 14 -6.08 4.87 1.51
C TYR A 14 -6.83 6.20 1.37
N LYS A 15 -8.14 6.23 1.61
CA LYS A 15 -8.92 7.48 1.64
C LYS A 15 -8.39 8.42 2.72
N LEU A 16 -8.24 7.90 3.94
CA LEU A 16 -7.74 8.70 5.06
C LEU A 16 -6.32 9.18 4.82
N CYS A 17 -5.44 8.34 4.27
CA CYS A 17 -4.08 8.73 3.90
C CYS A 17 -4.09 9.89 2.89
N ALA A 18 -4.92 9.82 1.85
CA ALA A 18 -5.04 10.90 0.87
C ALA A 18 -5.59 12.19 1.49
N GLU A 19 -6.58 12.09 2.39
CA GLU A 19 -7.14 13.25 3.10
C GLU A 19 -6.11 13.92 4.02
N ILE A 20 -5.31 13.14 4.74
CA ILE A 20 -4.23 13.66 5.60
C ILE A 20 -3.16 14.36 4.75
N ILE A 21 -2.75 13.76 3.63
CA ILE A 21 -1.74 14.36 2.74
C ILE A 21 -2.27 15.70 2.20
N GLU A 22 -3.53 15.73 1.74
CA GLU A 22 -4.15 16.94 1.17
C GLU A 22 -4.31 18.06 2.20
N ALA A 23 -4.66 17.73 3.45
CA ALA A 23 -4.89 18.71 4.51
C ALA A 23 -3.59 19.24 5.14
N ASP A 24 -2.66 18.34 5.44
CA ASP A 24 -1.55 18.62 6.35
C ASP A 24 -0.17 18.61 5.65
N TYR A 25 -0.05 17.94 4.49
CA TYR A 25 1.23 17.69 3.81
C TYR A 25 1.16 17.92 2.29
N PRO A 26 0.86 19.15 1.84
CA PRO A 26 0.78 19.45 0.41
C PRO A 26 2.10 19.12 -0.30
N SER A 27 2.02 18.40 -1.42
CA SER A 27 3.22 17.89 -2.12
C SER A 27 4.10 18.98 -2.76
N SER A 28 3.66 20.24 -2.77
CA SER A 28 4.52 21.38 -3.13
C SER A 28 5.60 21.65 -2.09
N ASP A 29 5.35 21.24 -0.84
CA ASP A 29 6.16 21.60 0.32
C ASP A 29 6.82 20.36 0.95
N TYR A 30 6.31 19.16 0.67
CA TYR A 30 6.76 17.90 1.26
C TYR A 30 7.04 16.83 0.20
N ASN A 31 8.09 16.04 0.45
CA ASN A 31 8.29 14.77 -0.27
C ASN A 31 7.50 13.67 0.45
N ILE A 32 6.59 13.01 -0.26
CA ILE A 32 5.67 12.05 0.33
C ILE A 32 6.06 10.61 -0.01
N TYR A 33 6.14 9.77 1.03
CA TYR A 33 6.53 8.36 0.95
C TYR A 33 5.61 7.49 1.81
N PRO A 34 4.43 7.07 1.30
CA PRO A 34 3.54 6.20 2.06
C PRO A 34 4.09 4.77 2.13
N PHE A 35 4.00 4.15 3.32
CA PHE A 35 4.36 2.75 3.56
C PHE A 35 3.15 1.98 4.09
N HIS A 36 2.75 0.93 3.38
CA HIS A 36 1.68 0.04 3.79
C HIS A 36 2.24 -1.36 4.03
N PHE A 37 2.12 -1.85 5.26
CA PHE A 37 2.45 -3.22 5.63
C PHE A 37 1.18 -4.00 5.96
N SER A 38 0.96 -5.12 5.28
CA SER A 38 -0.23 -5.96 5.46
C SER A 38 0.04 -7.39 5.03
N ASP A 39 -0.78 -8.33 5.52
CA ASP A 39 -0.81 -9.72 5.04
C ASP A 39 -1.60 -9.89 3.73
N GLY A 40 -2.09 -8.79 3.16
CA GLY A 40 -2.62 -8.73 1.80
C GLY A 40 -4.05 -9.25 1.65
N ASP A 41 -4.73 -9.52 2.75
CA ASP A 41 -6.16 -9.80 2.74
C ASP A 41 -6.97 -8.52 2.71
N ASN A 42 -7.91 -8.46 1.77
CA ASN A 42 -8.83 -7.35 1.61
C ASN A 42 -10.28 -7.84 1.60
N TRP A 43 -11.19 -6.98 2.05
CA TRP A 43 -12.59 -7.32 2.30
C TRP A 43 -13.33 -7.84 1.07
N SER A 44 -13.09 -7.24 -0.10
CA SER A 44 -13.74 -7.62 -1.34
C SER A 44 -12.98 -7.16 -2.58
N ALA A 45 -13.30 -7.75 -3.73
CA ALA A 45 -12.79 -7.30 -5.02
C ALA A 45 -13.20 -5.85 -5.34
N ASP A 46 -14.39 -5.42 -4.90
CA ASP A 46 -14.83 -4.03 -5.03
C ASP A 46 -13.97 -3.09 -4.20
N ASP A 47 -13.58 -3.48 -2.98
CA ASP A 47 -12.67 -2.69 -2.17
C ASP A 47 -11.27 -2.63 -2.80
N THR A 48 -10.76 -3.73 -3.34
CA THR A 48 -9.49 -3.75 -4.08
C THR A 48 -9.52 -2.81 -5.27
N ARG A 49 -10.59 -2.83 -6.07
CA ARG A 49 -10.77 -1.91 -7.20
C ARG A 49 -10.74 -0.45 -6.74
N LEU A 50 -11.41 -0.14 -5.63
CA LEU A 50 -11.41 1.19 -5.05
C LEU A 50 -10.02 1.60 -4.56
N CYS A 51 -9.26 0.69 -3.96
CA CYS A 51 -7.86 0.93 -3.58
C CYS A 51 -7.01 1.32 -4.78
N MET A 52 -7.12 0.58 -5.90
CA MET A 52 -6.39 0.90 -7.13
C MET A 52 -6.76 2.26 -7.69
N ASP A 53 -8.03 2.63 -7.60
CA ASP A 53 -8.52 3.92 -8.09
C ASP A 53 -8.01 5.08 -7.24
N ILE A 54 -8.05 4.95 -5.91
CA ILE A 54 -7.49 5.96 -4.98
C ILE A 54 -5.97 6.07 -5.15
N LEU A 55 -5.28 4.93 -5.24
CA LEU A 55 -3.84 4.89 -5.38
C LEU A 55 -3.40 5.63 -6.65
N GLN A 56 -4.01 5.34 -7.80
CA GLN A 56 -3.68 5.99 -9.07
C GLN A 56 -4.08 7.46 -9.14
N LYS A 57 -5.26 7.82 -8.62
CA LYS A 57 -5.82 9.17 -8.82
C LYS A 57 -5.44 10.16 -7.72
N ARG A 58 -5.14 9.69 -6.51
CA ARG A 58 -4.95 10.55 -5.34
C ARG A 58 -3.60 10.40 -4.67
N LEU A 59 -3.05 9.18 -4.55
CA LEU A 59 -1.81 8.96 -3.79
C LEU A 59 -0.56 9.04 -4.66
N LEU A 60 -0.51 8.33 -5.78
CA LEU A 60 0.67 8.31 -6.67
C LEU A 60 1.02 9.68 -7.27
N PRO A 61 0.07 10.55 -7.67
CA PRO A 61 0.40 11.85 -8.24
C PRO A 61 1.12 12.79 -7.25
N VAL A 62 0.94 12.59 -5.95
CA VAL A 62 1.49 13.44 -4.88
C VAL A 62 2.59 12.74 -4.07
N SER A 63 2.92 11.50 -4.41
CA SER A 63 3.95 10.69 -3.74
C SER A 63 5.15 10.49 -4.63
N ASN A 64 6.35 10.54 -4.05
CA ASN A 64 7.58 10.22 -4.78
C ASN A 64 7.59 8.72 -5.11
N VAL A 65 7.33 7.88 -4.11
CA VAL A 65 7.04 6.45 -4.25
C VAL A 65 5.98 6.03 -3.24
N PHE A 66 5.26 4.96 -3.57
CA PHE A 66 4.37 4.23 -2.69
C PHE A 66 4.97 2.85 -2.42
N CYS A 67 5.12 2.49 -1.14
CA CYS A 67 5.75 1.24 -0.72
C CYS A 67 4.73 0.29 -0.10
N TYR A 68 4.65 -0.93 -0.63
CA TYR A 68 3.86 -2.01 -0.07
C TYR A 68 4.74 -3.18 0.41
N GLY A 69 4.64 -3.50 1.69
CA GLY A 69 5.29 -4.65 2.31
C GLY A 69 4.28 -5.78 2.58
N GLN A 70 4.38 -6.87 1.84
CA GLN A 70 3.62 -8.09 2.11
C GLN A 70 4.24 -8.81 3.30
N VAL A 71 3.57 -8.78 4.44
CA VAL A 71 3.96 -9.55 5.62
C VAL A 71 3.40 -10.95 5.50
N GLU A 72 4.24 -11.96 5.72
CA GLU A 72 3.75 -13.34 5.68
C GLU A 72 2.93 -13.65 6.93
N SER A 73 1.77 -14.28 6.71
CA SER A 73 0.81 -14.65 7.74
C SER A 73 0.31 -16.06 7.43
N PRO A 74 0.12 -16.93 8.43
CA PRO A 74 -0.41 -18.29 8.21
C PRO A 74 -1.78 -18.32 7.52
N TYR A 75 -2.53 -17.22 7.57
CA TYR A 75 -3.90 -17.12 7.06
C TYR A 75 -4.04 -16.13 5.89
N GLY A 76 -3.03 -15.29 5.66
CA GLY A 76 -3.07 -14.26 4.62
C GLY A 76 -2.89 -14.84 3.23
N SER A 77 -3.77 -14.47 2.29
CA SER A 77 -3.69 -14.90 0.89
C SER A 77 -2.56 -14.22 0.11
N GLY A 78 -2.07 -13.08 0.60
CA GLY A 78 -1.18 -12.19 -0.14
C GLY A 78 -1.78 -11.77 -1.48
N GLN A 79 -3.10 -11.66 -1.59
CA GLN A 79 -3.76 -11.33 -2.85
C GLN A 79 -3.47 -9.89 -3.26
N PHE A 80 -3.48 -8.96 -2.31
CA PHE A 80 -3.34 -7.54 -2.63
C PHE A 80 -1.98 -7.17 -3.25
N ILE A 81 -0.87 -7.82 -2.87
CA ILE A 81 0.43 -7.58 -3.54
C ILE A 81 0.41 -8.05 -5.01
N LYS A 82 -0.34 -9.11 -5.33
CA LYS A 82 -0.50 -9.59 -6.71
C LYS A 82 -1.33 -8.58 -7.49
N ASP A 83 -2.43 -8.12 -6.91
CA ASP A 83 -3.28 -7.10 -7.51
C ASP A 83 -2.49 -5.81 -7.81
N LEU A 84 -1.61 -5.39 -6.90
CA LEU A 84 -0.72 -4.23 -7.11
C LEU A 84 0.25 -4.47 -8.27
N ARG A 85 0.94 -5.61 -8.28
CA ARG A 85 1.94 -5.96 -9.31
C ARG A 85 1.31 -6.10 -10.70
N GLU A 86 0.07 -6.59 -10.78
CA GLU A 86 -0.66 -6.72 -12.04
C GLU A 86 -1.27 -5.38 -12.48
N GLY A 87 -2.04 -4.74 -11.60
CA GLY A 87 -2.78 -3.51 -11.90
C GLY A 87 -1.90 -2.28 -12.13
N LEU A 88 -0.68 -2.27 -11.58
CA LEU A 88 0.27 -1.16 -11.69
C LEU A 88 1.59 -1.59 -12.31
N LYS A 89 1.56 -2.65 -13.12
CA LYS A 89 2.74 -3.18 -13.80
C LYS A 89 3.47 -2.10 -14.59
N GLY A 90 4.75 -1.92 -14.31
CA GLY A 90 5.62 -0.94 -14.99
C GLY A 90 5.56 0.47 -14.39
N ASN A 91 4.75 0.71 -13.36
CA ASN A 91 4.80 1.97 -12.62
C ASN A 91 5.97 1.94 -11.62
N GLU A 92 7.04 2.68 -11.93
CA GLU A 92 8.25 2.77 -11.09
C GLU A 92 8.02 3.43 -9.73
N GLN A 93 6.91 4.15 -9.54
CA GLN A 93 6.57 4.75 -8.25
C GLN A 93 6.00 3.72 -7.26
N VAL A 94 5.66 2.50 -7.69
CA VAL A 94 5.10 1.46 -6.82
C VAL A 94 6.16 0.42 -6.50
N LEU A 95 6.64 0.44 -5.26
CA LEU A 95 7.64 -0.50 -4.77
C LEU A 95 6.96 -1.57 -3.91
N THR A 96 7.26 -2.83 -4.17
CA THR A 96 6.71 -3.96 -3.40
C THR A 96 7.83 -4.82 -2.83
N SER A 97 7.69 -5.27 -1.58
CA SER A 97 8.61 -6.21 -0.95
C SER A 97 7.84 -7.28 -0.18
N GLU A 98 8.38 -8.48 -0.11
CA GLU A 98 7.84 -9.60 0.66
C GLU A 98 8.68 -9.80 1.93
N ILE A 99 8.02 -9.85 3.08
CA ILE A 99 8.60 -9.91 4.42
C ILE A 99 8.15 -11.23 5.06
N PRO A 100 8.83 -12.36 4.75
CA PRO A 100 8.48 -13.67 5.29
C PRO A 100 8.76 -13.79 6.79
N ASN A 101 9.72 -13.02 7.31
CA ASN A 101 10.18 -13.08 8.70
C ASN A 101 10.95 -11.82 9.09
N LYS A 102 11.32 -11.73 10.38
CA LYS A 102 12.06 -10.58 10.94
C LYS A 102 13.40 -10.34 10.26
N ASP A 103 14.10 -11.39 9.84
CA ASP A 103 15.40 -11.27 9.18
C ASP A 103 15.29 -10.58 7.81
N SER A 104 14.09 -10.59 7.21
CA SER A 104 13.83 -9.97 5.92
C SER A 104 13.54 -8.47 6.00
N ILE A 105 13.29 -7.92 7.19
CA ILE A 105 12.98 -6.49 7.38
C ILE A 105 14.05 -5.59 6.77
N TYR A 106 15.33 -5.90 7.04
CA TYR A 106 16.44 -5.10 6.51
C TYR A 106 16.51 -5.13 4.98
N ARG A 107 16.20 -6.29 4.38
CA ARG A 107 16.11 -6.41 2.93
C ARG A 107 14.95 -5.59 2.37
N SER A 108 13.78 -5.62 2.99
CA SER A 108 12.63 -4.86 2.52
C SER A 108 12.83 -3.35 2.61
N ILE A 109 13.52 -2.87 3.64
CA ILE A 109 13.94 -1.45 3.71
C ILE A 109 14.84 -1.10 2.52
N LYS A 110 15.76 -1.98 2.14
CA LYS A 110 16.59 -1.79 0.93
C LYS A 110 15.77 -1.83 -0.35
N ASP A 111 14.77 -2.71 -0.45
CA ASP A 111 13.90 -2.75 -1.63
C ASP A 111 13.12 -1.42 -1.79
N PHE A 112 12.73 -0.78 -0.70
CA PHE A 112 12.02 0.50 -0.73
C PHE A 112 12.92 1.73 -0.92
N LEU A 113 14.11 1.74 -0.31
CA LEU A 113 14.95 2.95 -0.22
C LEU A 113 16.24 2.85 -1.04
N GLY A 114 16.63 1.65 -1.49
CA GLY A 114 17.88 1.40 -2.20
C GLY A 114 17.87 1.77 -3.67
N SER A 115 16.68 1.98 -4.26
CA SER A 115 16.49 2.35 -5.67
C SER A 115 16.23 3.85 -5.86
N GLY A 116 16.52 4.68 -4.86
CA GLY A 116 16.24 6.12 -4.90
C GLY A 116 16.79 6.79 -6.15
N LYS A 117 15.91 7.48 -6.89
CA LYS A 117 16.28 8.51 -7.88
C LYS A 117 16.84 9.74 -7.17
#